data_AF-A0ABD4L6V3-F1
#
_entry.id   AF-A0ABD4L6V3-F1
#
_cell.length_a   1.000
_cell.length_b   1.000
_cell.length_c   1.000
_cell.angle_alpha   90.00
_cell.angle_beta   90.00
_cell.angle_gamma   90.00
#
_symmetry.space_group_name_H-M   'P 1'
#
loop_
_entity.id
_entity.type
_entity.pdbx_description
1 polymer ?
#
loop_
_entity_poly.entity_id
_entity_poly.type
_entity_poly.pdbx_seq_one_letter_code
_entity_poly.pdbx_strand_id
1 'polypeptide(L)' 'MSIAHPPLRRTKIVATLGPASDREGVLEAMIAAGVDVVRLNFSHGTAEDHRRRL' A
#
# COMPACT_ATOMS: atom_id res chain seq x y z
N MET A 1 11.14 -31.80 6.92
CA MET A 1 10.20 -30.83 7.52
C MET A 1 9.68 -29.95 6.40
N SER A 2 8.45 -30.20 5.93
CA SER A 2 7.89 -29.51 4.75
C SER A 2 7.31 -28.17 5.19
N ILE A 3 7.89 -27.08 4.70
CA ILE A 3 7.33 -25.73 4.86
C ILE A 3 6.25 -25.59 3.80
N ALA A 4 5.00 -25.90 4.17
CA ALA A 4 3.86 -25.62 3.32
C ALA A 4 3.82 -24.11 3.07
N HIS A 5 4.17 -23.69 1.85
CA HIS A 5 3.96 -22.32 1.44
C HIS A 5 2.46 -22.14 1.27
N PRO A 6 1.83 -21.17 1.96
CA PRO A 6 0.43 -20.86 1.71
C PRO A 6 0.27 -20.55 0.22
N PRO A 7 -0.86 -20.96 -0.39
CA PRO A 7 -1.06 -20.74 -1.82
C PRO A 7 -0.88 -19.26 -2.14
N LEU A 8 0.03 -18.96 -3.08
CA LEU A 8 0.27 -17.60 -3.53
C LEU A 8 -1.04 -17.03 -4.09
N ARG A 9 -1.44 -15.87 -3.59
CA ARG A 9 -2.58 -15.14 -4.16
C ARG A 9 -2.27 -14.82 -5.62
N ARG A 10 -3.22 -15.07 -6.52
CA ARG A 10 -3.09 -14.73 -7.94
C ARG A 10 -3.52 -13.30 -8.26
N THR A 11 -4.37 -12.72 -7.42
CA THR A 11 -4.91 -11.36 -7.59
C THR A 11 -4.15 -10.38 -6.72
N LYS A 12 -3.67 -9.30 -7.33
CA LYS A 12 -3.00 -8.20 -6.62
C LYS A 12 -4.02 -7.32 -5.89
N ILE A 13 -3.65 -6.85 -4.71
CA ILE A 13 -4.37 -5.82 -3.95
C ILE A 13 -3.76 -4.46 -4.29
N VAL A 14 -4.58 -3.57 -4.84
CA VAL A 14 -4.22 -2.18 -5.12
C VAL A 14 -4.92 -1.27 -4.12
N ALA A 15 -4.16 -0.46 -3.39
CA ALA A 15 -4.70 0.52 -2.45
C ALA A 15 -4.38 1.95 -2.90
N THR A 16 -5.30 2.90 -2.70
CA THR A 16 -5.03 4.32 -2.98
C THR A 16 -4.54 5.01 -1.73
N LEU A 17 -3.41 5.72 -1.81
CA LEU A 17 -2.92 6.51 -0.69
C LEU A 17 -3.68 7.83 -0.57
N GLY A 18 -3.96 8.21 0.68
CA GLY A 18 -4.67 9.42 1.05
C GLY A 18 -4.40 9.78 2.51
N PRO A 19 -5.06 10.81 3.06
CA PRO A 19 -4.79 11.29 4.42
C PRO A 19 -4.85 10.21 5.52
N ALA A 20 -5.69 9.18 5.35
CA ALA A 20 -5.80 8.08 6.31
C ALA A 20 -4.53 7.21 6.40
N SER A 21 -3.72 7.18 5.34
CA SER A 21 -2.47 6.42 5.24
C SER A 21 -1.21 7.24 5.56
N ASP A 22 -1.34 8.54 5.81
CA ASP A 22 -0.19 9.45 6.06
C ASP A 22 0.36 9.36 7.49
N ARG A 23 -0.30 8.60 8.37
CA ARG A 23 0.17 8.35 9.74
C ARG A 23 1.32 7.35 9.71
N GLU A 24 2.32 7.61 10.56
CA GLU A 24 3.45 6.71 10.77
C GLU A 24 2.98 5.27 11.07
N GLY A 25 3.63 4.28 10.43
CA GLY A 25 3.32 2.87 10.61
C GLY A 25 2.12 2.35 9.80
N VAL A 26 1.29 3.21 9.20
CA VAL A 26 0.11 2.75 8.46
C VAL A 26 0.49 2.10 7.14
N LEU A 27 1.46 2.66 6.42
CA LEU A 27 1.92 2.06 5.16
C LEU A 27 2.54 0.68 5.40
N GLU A 28 3.33 0.53 6.47
CA GLU A 28 3.93 -0.72 6.91
C GLU A 28 2.86 -1.74 7.28
N ALA A 29 1.84 -1.33 8.03
CA ALA A 29 0.71 -2.18 8.37
C ALA A 29 -0.09 -2.62 7.13
N MET A 30 -0.25 -1.74 6.13
CA MET A 30 -0.89 -2.08 4.86
C MET A 30 -0.10 -3.10 4.05
N ILE A 31 1.23 -2.96 4.01
CA ILE A 31 2.13 -3.92 3.36
C ILE A 31 2.06 -5.27 4.09
N ALA A 32 2.12 -5.28 5.41
CA ALA A 32 2.00 -6.50 6.22
C ALA A 32 0.62 -7.19 6.06
N ALA A 33 -0.45 -6.40 5.89
CA ALA A 33 -1.79 -6.90 5.57
C ALA A 33 -1.90 -7.43 4.12
N GLY A 34 -0.93 -7.11 3.26
CA GLY A 34 -0.79 -7.67 1.93
C GLY A 34 -1.22 -6.76 0.78
N VAL A 35 -1.05 -5.44 0.90
CA VAL A 35 -1.09 -4.55 -0.27
C VAL A 35 0.10 -4.86 -1.19
N ASP A 36 -0.17 -5.04 -2.48
CA ASP A 36 0.86 -5.35 -3.49
C ASP A 36 1.31 -4.09 -4.24
N VAL A 37 0.39 -3.16 -4.47
CA VAL A 37 0.62 -1.92 -5.23
C VAL A 37 -0.12 -0.76 -4.57
N VAL A 38 0.54 0.39 -4.49
CA VAL A 38 -0.10 1.65 -4.10
C VAL A 38 -0.36 2.53 -5.31
N ARG A 39 -1.52 3.19 -5.32
CA ARG A 39 -1.92 4.19 -6.31
C ARG A 39 -1.86 5.57 -5.67
N LEU A 40 -1.16 6.50 -6.30
CA LEU A 40 -1.33 7.93 -6.02
C LEU A 40 -2.39 8.48 -6.98
N ASN A 41 -3.43 9.11 -6.43
CA ASN A 41 -4.47 9.73 -7.23
C ASN A 41 -4.17 11.23 -7.42
N PHE A 42 -3.81 11.63 -8.64
CA PHE A 42 -3.39 13.00 -8.97
C PHE A 42 -4.56 13.95 -9.31
N SER A 43 -5.81 13.48 -9.24
CA SER A 43 -6.95 14.40 -9.40
C SER A 43 -7.15 15.35 -8.22
N HIS A 44 -6.47 15.10 -7.09
CA HIS A 44 -6.53 15.90 -5.86
C HIS A 44 -5.15 15.98 -5.20
N GLY A 45 -4.87 17.08 -4.51
CA GLY A 45 -3.59 17.33 -3.83
C GLY A 45 -2.55 18.01 -4.71
N THR A 46 -1.46 18.46 -4.09
CA THR A 46 -0.32 19.06 -4.80
C THR A 46 0.75 18.00 -5.10
N ALA A 47 1.65 18.30 -6.05
CA ALA A 47 2.81 17.44 -6.31
C ALA A 47 3.67 17.23 -5.04
N GLU A 48 3.75 18.24 -4.18
CA GLU A 48 4.47 18.17 -2.91
C GLU A 48 3.77 17.23 -1.91
N ASP A 49 2.42 17.24 -1.87
CA ASP A 49 1.67 16.29 -1.05
C ASP A 49 1.89 14.84 -1.51
N HIS A 50 1.95 14.61 -2.82
CA HIS A 50 2.26 13.29 -3.37
C HIS A 50 3.71 12.88 -3.08
N ARG A 51 4.66 13.83 -3.12
CA ARG A 51 6.06 13.58 -2.81
C ARG A 51 6.27 13.19 -1.35
N ARG A 52 5.51 13.78 -0.42
CA ARG A 52 5.55 13.41 1.01
C ARG A 52 5.12 11.95 1.29
N ARG A 53 4.45 11.30 0.34
CA ARG A 53 3.94 9.92 0.46
C ARG A 53 4.87 8.87 -0.14
N LEU A 54 5.98 9.28 -0.75
CA LEU A 54 7.04 8.43 -1.30
C LEU A 54 8.26 8.47 -0.38
#